data_AF-A0A3Q3RG30-F1
#
_entry.id   AF-A0A3Q3RG30-F1
#
_cell.length_a   1.000
_cell.length_b   1.000
_cell.length_c   1.000
_cell.angle_alpha   90.00
_cell.angle_beta   90.00
_cell.angle_gamma   90.00
#
_symmetry.space_group_name_H-M   'P 1'
#
loop_
_entity.id
_entity.type
_entity.pdbx_description
1 polymer ?
#
loop_
_entity_poly.entity_id
_entity_poly.type
_entity_poly.pdbx_seq_one_letter_code
_entity_poly.pdbx_strand_id
1 'polypeptide(L)'
;MSLLHFGCFVLHMLDIFFFHSVVSHDPSKRFGATLGALSGGRVSITRMALVNLKLALIVSIRFSATRRQFGPKDTEEIPVLEYQLQQWRLIPYLSAAYALEHFSKSIFMNFVEFQIGQAMRDKSDRQAELGREIHAIGCSSKPLGSWIAQRGIQECREACGGHGYLAMNRLGDLRNDNDPNCTYEGDNNVLLQQTSNYLLSLFHAKHYGGVQIESPLHSVDFLNDFHKILGSKFIATAMEECMDSAVSVGAYKWLVCFLLVESHRRLEQQRAIGMDDFDARNNSQVYYCRSLAIAYIEHYCLQRFHELSTDPETPAGLRPVLSKLCALYGLWSLSSHMATLYQGNYFSGKKPAELVQMGILTLCSQLKDDAVSLVDVFAPSDFILNSPIGRADGQLYKNLWSTVMQGSKVLERPSWWKEFCSNKAVVGSLRPKL
;
A
#
# COMPACT_ATOMS: atom_id res chain seq x y z
N MET A 1 11.09 26.55 9.77
CA MET A 1 9.99 26.64 8.78
C MET A 1 9.87 28.09 8.38
N SER A 2 10.44 28.47 7.24
CA SER A 2 10.28 29.83 6.70
C SER A 2 8.91 29.89 6.05
N LEU A 3 7.94 30.49 6.73
CA LEU A 3 6.64 30.78 6.15
C LEU A 3 6.82 31.93 5.15
N LEU A 4 6.45 31.73 3.89
CA LEU A 4 6.41 32.83 2.92
C LEU A 4 5.17 33.69 3.19
N HIS A 5 5.38 34.97 3.39
CA HIS A 5 4.32 35.97 3.48
C HIS A 5 4.50 36.96 2.34
N PHE A 6 3.51 37.03 1.45
CA PHE A 6 3.51 38.00 0.35
C PHE A 6 2.72 39.24 0.78
N GLY A 7 3.42 40.36 1.00
CA GLY A 7 2.81 41.68 1.16
C GLY A 7 3.01 42.52 -0.11
N CYS A 8 1.93 42.96 -0.76
CA CYS A 8 1.94 43.75 -2.01
C CYS A 8 2.92 43.23 -3.09
N PHE A 9 2.80 41.94 -3.44
CA PHE A 9 3.59 41.34 -4.50
C PHE A 9 2.87 41.50 -5.86
N VAL A 10 3.52 42.13 -6.83
CA VAL A 10 2.99 42.33 -8.20
C VAL A 10 3.61 41.25 -9.10
N LEU A 11 2.81 40.29 -9.57
CA LEU A 11 3.19 39.38 -10.65
C LEU A 11 2.89 40.05 -12.00
N HIS A 12 3.82 39.98 -12.96
CA HIS A 12 3.46 40.28 -14.33
C HIS A 12 2.57 39.17 -14.87
N MET A 13 1.61 39.51 -15.74
CA MET A 13 0.68 38.53 -16.31
C MET A 13 1.42 37.38 -17.02
N LEU A 14 2.61 37.64 -17.58
CA LEU A 14 3.47 36.62 -18.21
C LEU A 14 4.10 35.61 -17.23
N ASP A 15 4.14 35.93 -15.93
CA ASP A 15 4.64 35.03 -14.88
C ASP A 15 3.56 34.01 -14.44
N ILE A 16 2.32 34.19 -14.90
CA ILE A 16 1.23 33.24 -14.70
C ILE A 16 1.42 32.12 -15.74
N PHE A 17 1.61 30.88 -15.26
CA PHE A 17 1.70 29.71 -16.14
C PHE A 17 0.39 29.51 -16.94
N PHE A 18 0.33 30.03 -18.17
CA PHE A 18 -0.77 29.83 -19.12
C PHE A 18 -0.78 28.45 -19.80
N PHE A 19 0.09 27.53 -19.37
CA PHE A 19 0.35 26.27 -20.09
C PHE A 19 -0.89 25.36 -20.20
N HIS A 20 -1.85 25.47 -19.28
CA HIS A 20 -3.06 24.63 -19.27
C HIS A 20 -4.32 25.29 -19.85
N SER A 21 -4.32 26.61 -20.10
CA SER A 21 -5.49 27.32 -20.65
C SER A 21 -5.66 27.14 -22.17
N VAL A 22 -4.68 26.55 -22.87
CA VAL A 22 -4.64 26.45 -24.34
C VAL A 22 -4.80 25.00 -24.86
N VAL A 23 -4.94 24.00 -23.99
CA VAL A 23 -4.81 22.58 -24.35
C VAL A 23 -6.00 22.04 -25.17
N SER A 24 -7.24 22.47 -24.88
CA SER A 24 -8.44 22.09 -25.63
C SER A 24 -9.61 23.05 -25.34
N HIS A 25 -10.46 23.32 -26.35
CA HIS A 25 -11.75 24.01 -26.16
C HIS A 25 -12.81 23.11 -25.51
N ASP A 26 -12.65 21.78 -25.59
CA ASP A 26 -13.51 20.80 -24.92
C ASP A 26 -13.14 20.72 -23.43
N PRO A 27 -14.05 21.10 -22.51
CA PRO A 27 -13.82 21.06 -21.07
C PRO A 27 -13.44 19.69 -20.53
N SER A 28 -14.01 18.61 -21.08
CA SER A 28 -13.77 17.23 -20.64
C SER A 28 -12.35 16.77 -20.98
N LYS A 29 -11.88 17.08 -22.20
CA LYS A 29 -10.51 16.78 -22.63
C LYS A 29 -9.48 17.57 -21.84
N ARG A 30 -9.74 18.86 -21.59
CA ARG A 30 -8.88 19.72 -20.76
C ARG A 30 -8.80 19.21 -19.31
N PHE A 31 -9.91 18.72 -18.78
CA PHE A 31 -9.98 18.16 -17.43
C PHE A 31 -9.11 16.89 -17.32
N GLY A 32 -9.26 15.94 -18.24
CA GLY A 32 -8.43 14.73 -18.28
C GLY A 32 -6.92 15.02 -18.39
N ALA A 33 -6.54 15.95 -19.26
CA ALA A 33 -5.15 16.40 -19.41
C ALA A 33 -4.56 16.96 -18.10
N THR A 34 -5.31 17.84 -17.42
CA THR A 34 -4.88 18.47 -16.16
C THR A 34 -4.76 17.44 -15.03
N LEU A 35 -5.79 16.61 -14.86
CA LEU A 35 -5.82 15.60 -13.80
C LEU A 35 -4.72 14.54 -13.96
N GLY A 36 -4.48 14.09 -15.19
CA GLY A 36 -3.40 13.17 -15.51
C GLY A 36 -2.04 13.77 -15.17
N ALA A 37 -1.78 15.02 -15.53
CA ALA A 37 -0.52 15.70 -15.24
C ALA A 37 -0.24 15.82 -13.74
N LEU A 38 -1.27 16.09 -12.92
CA LEU A 38 -1.17 16.16 -11.45
C LEU A 38 -0.96 14.79 -10.78
N SER A 39 -1.02 13.69 -11.53
CA SER A 39 -0.94 12.33 -10.97
C SER A 39 0.49 11.81 -10.79
N GLY A 40 1.48 12.45 -11.42
CA GLY A 40 2.90 12.02 -11.36
C GLY A 40 3.46 11.96 -9.94
N GLY A 41 3.12 12.96 -9.11
CA GLY A 41 3.51 12.98 -7.69
C GLY A 41 2.94 11.78 -6.91
N ARG A 42 1.66 11.45 -7.14
CA ARG A 42 0.96 10.35 -6.44
C ARG A 42 1.45 8.96 -6.87
N VAL A 43 1.71 8.79 -8.16
CA VAL A 43 2.35 7.57 -8.69
C VAL A 43 3.74 7.38 -8.06
N SER A 44 4.51 8.47 -7.95
CA SER A 44 5.84 8.45 -7.33
C SER A 44 5.78 8.13 -5.83
N ILE A 45 4.83 8.72 -5.08
CA ILE A 45 4.66 8.46 -3.65
C ILE A 45 4.32 7.00 -3.37
N THR A 46 3.51 6.36 -4.23
CA THR A 46 3.22 4.92 -4.11
C THR A 46 4.52 4.10 -4.10
N ARG A 47 5.46 4.43 -5.00
CA ARG A 47 6.79 3.81 -5.07
C ARG A 47 7.69 4.19 -3.89
N MET A 48 7.68 5.45 -3.45
CA MET A 48 8.47 5.90 -2.30
C MET A 48 8.06 5.17 -1.01
N ALA A 49 6.76 5.07 -0.75
CA ALA A 49 6.22 4.32 0.39
C ALA A 49 6.65 2.85 0.34
N LEU A 50 6.59 2.23 -0.85
CA LEU A 50 7.07 0.87 -1.06
C LEU A 50 8.57 0.71 -0.75
N VAL A 51 9.41 1.67 -1.13
CA VAL A 51 10.85 1.62 -0.81
C VAL A 51 11.07 1.62 0.71
N ASN A 52 10.36 2.47 1.45
CA ASN A 52 10.45 2.49 2.92
C ASN A 52 10.01 1.15 3.54
N LEU A 53 8.92 0.56 3.04
CA LEU A 53 8.47 -0.77 3.46
C LEU A 53 9.51 -1.85 3.17
N LYS A 54 10.10 -1.85 1.98
CA LYS A 54 11.13 -2.83 1.59
C LYS A 54 12.34 -2.78 2.51
N LEU A 55 12.84 -1.58 2.82
CA LEU A 55 13.95 -1.40 3.76
C LEU A 55 13.61 -1.97 5.14
N ALA A 56 12.41 -1.73 5.65
CA ALA A 56 11.97 -2.28 6.92
C ALA A 56 11.84 -3.81 6.90
N LEU A 57 11.32 -4.38 5.81
CA LEU A 57 11.20 -5.83 5.61
C LEU A 57 12.55 -6.53 5.53
N ILE A 58 13.53 -5.95 4.83
CA ILE A 58 14.89 -6.51 4.75
C ILE A 58 15.48 -6.62 6.16
N VAL A 59 15.38 -5.55 6.96
CA VAL A 59 15.87 -5.53 8.33
C VAL A 59 15.15 -6.57 9.19
N SER A 60 13.82 -6.60 9.17
CA SER A 60 13.04 -7.44 10.06
C SER A 60 13.08 -8.92 9.71
N ILE A 61 13.12 -9.29 8.42
CA ILE A 61 13.20 -10.68 7.98
C ILE A 61 14.60 -11.25 8.22
N ARG A 62 15.67 -10.53 7.88
CA ARG A 62 17.05 -10.97 8.20
C ARG A 62 17.28 -11.06 9.70
N PHE A 63 16.76 -10.10 10.48
CA PHE A 63 16.76 -10.19 11.95
C PHE A 63 16.00 -11.43 12.42
N SER A 64 14.81 -11.70 11.88
CA SER A 64 13.98 -12.83 12.31
C SER A 64 14.62 -14.18 12.00
N ALA A 65 15.36 -14.28 10.91
CA ALA A 65 16.10 -15.49 10.52
C ALA A 65 17.33 -15.76 11.42
N THR A 66 17.86 -14.74 12.09
CA THR A 66 19.11 -14.85 12.89
C THR A 66 18.87 -14.76 14.39
N ARG A 67 17.83 -14.05 14.83
CA ARG A 67 17.44 -13.97 16.24
C ARG A 67 16.82 -15.29 16.66
N ARG A 68 17.44 -15.95 17.63
CA ARG A 68 16.90 -17.13 18.31
C ARG A 68 16.31 -16.72 19.65
N GLN A 69 15.13 -17.24 19.97
CA GLN A 69 14.50 -17.07 21.27
C GLN A 69 13.41 -18.11 21.49
N PHE A 70 13.44 -18.78 22.65
CA PHE A 70 12.60 -19.93 22.95
C PHE A 70 12.77 -21.09 21.94
N GLY A 71 12.11 -22.20 22.20
CA GLY A 71 12.10 -23.35 21.30
C GLY A 71 11.48 -24.57 21.97
N PRO A 72 11.50 -25.73 21.29
CA PRO A 72 11.19 -27.01 21.92
C PRO A 72 12.02 -27.23 23.18
N LYS A 73 11.43 -27.98 24.13
CA LYS A 73 12.14 -28.31 25.37
C LYS A 73 13.37 -29.17 25.04
N ASP A 74 14.46 -28.91 25.75
CA ASP A 74 15.72 -29.68 25.65
C ASP A 74 16.43 -29.59 24.27
N THR A 75 16.09 -28.60 23.43
CA THR A 75 16.84 -28.25 22.21
C THR A 75 17.41 -26.83 22.28
N GLU A 76 18.29 -26.47 21.34
CA GLU A 76 18.66 -25.07 21.16
C GLU A 76 17.43 -24.22 20.80
N GLU A 77 17.50 -22.93 21.15
CA GLU A 77 16.51 -21.96 20.69
C GLU A 77 16.49 -21.90 19.15
N ILE A 78 15.29 -21.76 18.60
CA ILE A 78 15.09 -21.70 17.15
C ILE A 78 14.99 -20.24 16.68
N PRO A 79 15.32 -19.94 15.40
CA PRO A 79 15.10 -18.61 14.84
C PRO A 79 13.64 -18.17 14.98
N VAL A 80 13.41 -16.90 15.29
CA VAL A 80 12.03 -16.42 15.50
C VAL A 80 11.20 -16.47 14.22
N LEU A 81 11.83 -16.49 13.04
CA LEU A 81 11.17 -16.72 11.75
C LEU A 81 10.50 -18.10 11.64
N GLU A 82 10.90 -19.09 12.45
CA GLU A 82 10.29 -20.42 12.47
C GLU A 82 8.89 -20.43 13.13
N TYR A 83 8.53 -19.39 13.90
CA TYR A 83 7.21 -19.32 14.52
C TYR A 83 6.16 -18.80 13.52
N GLN A 84 5.05 -19.52 13.42
CA GLN A 84 3.90 -19.17 12.57
C GLN A 84 3.41 -17.72 12.79
N LEU A 85 3.43 -17.24 14.04
CA LEU A 85 3.05 -15.86 14.35
C LEU A 85 4.01 -14.85 13.71
N GLN A 86 5.32 -15.06 13.80
CA GLN A 86 6.32 -14.17 13.17
C GLN A 86 6.18 -14.17 11.65
N GLN A 87 5.92 -15.35 11.06
CA GLN A 87 5.66 -15.52 9.64
C GLN A 87 4.42 -14.73 9.20
N TRP A 88 3.30 -14.92 9.90
CA TRP A 88 2.03 -14.23 9.62
C TRP A 88 2.16 -12.71 9.78
N ARG A 89 3.01 -12.22 10.68
CA ARG A 89 3.26 -10.78 10.84
C ARG A 89 4.06 -10.15 9.70
N LEU A 90 5.01 -10.88 9.10
CA LEU A 90 5.98 -10.29 8.15
C LEU A 90 5.76 -10.71 6.69
N ILE A 91 5.48 -11.98 6.44
CA ILE A 91 5.44 -12.55 5.08
C ILE A 91 4.26 -12.02 4.24
N PRO A 92 3.09 -11.68 4.80
CA PRO A 92 2.07 -10.98 4.03
C PRO A 92 2.49 -9.60 3.53
N TYR A 93 3.26 -8.84 4.34
CA TYR A 93 3.84 -7.57 3.89
C TYR A 93 4.94 -7.77 2.85
N LEU A 94 5.73 -8.85 2.94
CA LEU A 94 6.66 -9.25 1.87
C LEU A 94 5.90 -9.49 0.56
N SER A 95 4.79 -10.22 0.60
CA SER A 95 3.93 -10.47 -0.56
C SER A 95 3.35 -9.17 -1.13
N ALA A 96 2.88 -8.27 -0.25
CA ALA A 96 2.43 -6.95 -0.65
C ALA A 96 3.54 -6.11 -1.30
N ALA A 97 4.78 -6.23 -0.85
CA ALA A 97 5.91 -5.51 -1.43
C ALA A 97 6.21 -5.96 -2.87
N TYR A 98 6.04 -7.26 -3.19
CA TYR A 98 6.15 -7.76 -4.56
C TYR A 98 4.99 -7.30 -5.44
N ALA A 99 3.75 -7.39 -4.93
CA ALA A 99 2.56 -6.90 -5.65
C ALA A 99 2.69 -5.41 -5.99
N LEU A 100 3.02 -4.58 -4.99
CA LEU A 100 3.21 -3.14 -5.17
C LEU A 100 4.42 -2.79 -6.05
N GLU A 101 5.48 -3.59 -6.06
CA GLU A 101 6.64 -3.35 -6.94
C GLU A 101 6.25 -3.49 -8.40
N HIS A 102 5.58 -4.58 -8.75
CA HIS A 102 5.10 -4.78 -10.11
C HIS A 102 4.04 -3.72 -10.47
N PHE A 103 3.07 -3.51 -9.59
CA PHE A 103 2.00 -2.53 -9.78
C PHE A 103 2.58 -1.12 -10.02
N SER A 104 3.41 -0.61 -9.12
CA SER A 104 3.96 0.75 -9.22
C SER A 104 4.83 0.95 -10.46
N LYS A 105 5.64 -0.04 -10.85
CA LYS A 105 6.41 -0.01 -12.11
C LYS A 105 5.48 0.06 -13.32
N SER A 106 4.45 -0.78 -13.34
CA SER A 106 3.54 -0.85 -14.48
C SER A 106 2.70 0.43 -14.63
N ILE A 107 2.18 0.99 -13.53
CA ILE A 107 1.47 2.28 -13.54
C ILE A 107 2.40 3.44 -13.92
N PHE A 108 3.66 3.40 -13.48
CA PHE A 108 4.64 4.40 -13.91
C PHE A 108 4.85 4.38 -15.43
N MET A 109 4.92 3.19 -16.05
CA MET A 109 5.03 3.09 -17.50
C MET A 109 3.78 3.62 -18.22
N ASN A 110 2.58 3.34 -17.72
CA ASN A 110 1.34 3.92 -18.26
C ASN A 110 1.33 5.45 -18.11
N PHE A 111 1.85 5.98 -17.00
CA PHE A 111 2.01 7.42 -16.80
C PHE A 111 3.00 8.03 -17.81
N VAL A 112 4.11 7.34 -18.11
CA VAL A 112 5.05 7.75 -19.14
C VAL A 112 4.38 7.75 -20.52
N GLU A 113 3.59 6.73 -20.88
CA GLU A 113 2.79 6.72 -22.12
C GLU A 113 1.90 7.96 -22.21
N PHE A 114 1.17 8.27 -21.15
CA PHE A 114 0.33 9.47 -21.07
C PHE A 114 1.15 10.75 -21.26
N GLN A 115 2.30 10.89 -20.60
CA GLN A 115 3.16 12.07 -20.73
C GLN A 115 3.71 12.23 -22.16
N ILE A 116 4.06 11.13 -22.83
CA ILE A 116 4.48 11.14 -24.23
C ILE A 116 3.33 11.63 -25.12
N GLY A 117 2.11 11.12 -24.93
CA GLY A 117 0.93 11.58 -25.67
C GLY A 117 0.66 13.08 -25.46
N GLN A 118 0.82 13.59 -24.24
CA GLN A 118 0.71 15.01 -23.93
C GLN A 118 1.79 15.85 -24.64
N ALA A 119 3.05 15.41 -24.61
CA ALA A 119 4.15 16.08 -25.29
C ALA A 119 3.95 16.15 -26.81
N MET A 120 3.35 15.09 -27.38
CA MET A 120 2.97 14.99 -28.80
C MET A 120 1.67 15.73 -29.13
N ARG A 121 1.03 16.37 -28.14
CA ARG A 121 -0.25 17.09 -28.28
C ARG A 121 -1.39 16.21 -28.79
N ASP A 122 -1.43 14.94 -28.40
CA ASP A 122 -2.55 14.06 -28.70
C ASP A 122 -3.83 14.57 -28.00
N LYS A 123 -4.88 14.82 -28.79
CA LYS A 123 -6.19 15.31 -28.34
C LYS A 123 -7.30 14.26 -28.51
N SER A 124 -6.91 12.99 -28.70
CA SER A 124 -7.83 11.86 -28.84
C SER A 124 -8.65 11.64 -27.57
N ASP A 125 -9.83 11.02 -27.72
CA ASP A 125 -10.67 10.68 -26.58
C ASP A 125 -10.01 9.62 -25.69
N ARG A 126 -9.26 8.69 -26.31
CA ARG A 126 -8.41 7.72 -25.60
C ARG A 126 -7.42 8.42 -24.68
N GLN A 127 -6.71 9.44 -25.16
CA GLN A 127 -5.72 10.16 -24.37
C GLN A 127 -6.37 10.92 -23.20
N ALA A 128 -7.54 11.51 -23.41
CA ALA A 128 -8.30 12.17 -22.35
C ALA A 128 -8.79 11.18 -21.28
N GLU A 129 -9.31 10.02 -21.69
CA GLU A 129 -9.71 8.96 -20.75
C GLU A 129 -8.51 8.36 -20.02
N LEU A 130 -7.38 8.14 -20.69
CA LEU A 130 -6.14 7.65 -20.06
C LEU A 130 -5.71 8.59 -18.92
N GLY A 131 -5.80 9.91 -19.14
CA GLY A 131 -5.54 10.90 -18.09
C GLY A 131 -6.50 10.81 -16.89
N ARG A 132 -7.80 10.58 -17.14
CA ARG A 132 -8.81 10.36 -16.07
C ARG A 132 -8.57 9.06 -15.31
N GLU A 133 -8.28 7.98 -16.02
CA GLU A 133 -8.02 6.66 -15.44
C GLU A 133 -6.74 6.67 -14.59
N ILE A 134 -5.64 7.23 -15.10
CA ILE A 134 -4.39 7.42 -14.35
C ILE A 134 -4.64 8.24 -13.09
N HIS A 135 -5.48 9.28 -13.17
CA HIS A 135 -5.83 10.07 -12.01
C HIS A 135 -6.60 9.26 -10.96
N ALA A 136 -7.62 8.51 -11.37
CA ALA A 136 -8.38 7.65 -10.48
C ALA A 136 -7.49 6.57 -9.81
N ILE A 137 -6.56 5.98 -10.57
CA ILE A 137 -5.58 5.03 -10.06
C ILE A 137 -4.63 5.73 -9.08
N GLY A 138 -4.02 6.86 -9.44
CA GLY A 138 -3.08 7.58 -8.58
C GLY A 138 -3.71 8.06 -7.26
N CYS A 139 -4.98 8.49 -7.30
CA CYS A 139 -5.76 8.90 -6.12
C CYS A 139 -6.04 7.74 -5.14
N SER A 140 -6.00 6.50 -5.59
CA SER A 140 -6.26 5.33 -4.74
C SER A 140 -4.99 4.52 -4.44
N SER A 141 -4.02 4.47 -5.36
CA SER A 141 -2.75 3.76 -5.18
C SER A 141 -1.85 4.41 -4.14
N LYS A 142 -1.87 5.75 -4.08
CA LYS A 142 -1.10 6.51 -3.09
C LYS A 142 -1.58 6.18 -1.67
N PRO A 143 -2.89 6.23 -1.34
CA PRO A 143 -3.42 5.70 -0.08
C PRO A 143 -3.04 4.24 0.18
N LEU A 144 -3.20 3.35 -0.82
CA LEU A 144 -2.87 1.93 -0.67
C LEU A 144 -1.42 1.71 -0.26
N GLY A 145 -0.46 2.25 -1.04
CA GLY A 145 0.97 2.08 -0.79
C GLY A 145 1.42 2.71 0.52
N SER A 146 0.99 3.95 0.81
CA SER A 146 1.40 4.66 2.01
C SER A 146 0.84 4.05 3.30
N TRP A 147 -0.41 3.58 3.32
CA TRP A 147 -0.97 2.88 4.49
C TRP A 147 -0.45 1.45 4.67
N ILE A 148 -0.14 0.73 3.59
CA ILE A 148 0.55 -0.57 3.70
C ILE A 148 1.94 -0.35 4.28
N ALA A 149 2.70 0.63 3.78
CA ALA A 149 4.02 0.95 4.31
C ALA A 149 3.97 1.40 5.76
N GLN A 150 3.05 2.28 6.14
CA GLN A 150 2.91 2.77 7.52
C GLN A 150 2.71 1.61 8.51
N ARG A 151 1.75 0.72 8.21
CA ARG A 151 1.45 -0.43 9.07
C ARG A 151 2.59 -1.46 9.03
N GLY A 152 3.10 -1.76 7.85
CA GLY A 152 4.16 -2.77 7.67
C GLY A 152 5.47 -2.38 8.33
N ILE A 153 5.88 -1.10 8.26
CA ILE A 153 7.09 -0.62 8.95
C ILE A 153 6.91 -0.71 10.47
N GLN A 154 5.72 -0.36 10.98
CA GLN A 154 5.43 -0.51 12.40
C GLN A 154 5.48 -1.98 12.84
N GLU A 155 4.89 -2.89 12.08
CA GLU A 155 4.96 -4.33 12.35
C GLU A 155 6.41 -4.84 12.29
N CYS A 156 7.22 -4.40 11.30
CA CYS A 156 8.64 -4.72 11.22
C CYS A 156 9.41 -4.27 12.47
N ARG A 157 9.10 -3.08 12.99
CA ARG A 157 9.72 -2.54 14.21
C ARG A 157 9.39 -3.41 15.43
N GLU A 158 8.13 -3.77 15.60
CA GLU A 158 7.67 -4.59 16.73
C GLU A 158 8.12 -6.04 16.62
N ALA A 159 8.19 -6.60 15.41
CA ALA A 159 8.72 -7.93 15.13
C ALA A 159 10.22 -8.05 15.47
N CYS A 160 10.95 -6.93 15.50
CA CYS A 160 12.34 -6.86 15.95
C CYS A 160 12.51 -6.71 17.48
N GLY A 161 11.40 -6.72 18.25
CA GLY A 161 11.42 -6.58 19.70
C GLY A 161 12.15 -5.32 20.18
N GLY A 162 12.87 -5.42 21.30
CA GLY A 162 13.65 -4.29 21.85
C GLY A 162 14.72 -3.74 20.91
N HIS A 163 15.30 -4.58 20.04
CA HIS A 163 16.26 -4.12 19.03
C HIS A 163 15.62 -3.22 17.99
N GLY A 164 14.34 -3.43 17.65
CA GLY A 164 13.59 -2.55 16.77
C GLY A 164 13.45 -1.12 17.30
N TYR A 165 13.57 -0.92 18.62
CA TYR A 165 13.51 0.41 19.24
C TYR A 165 14.77 1.26 19.00
N LEU A 166 15.94 0.61 18.87
CA LEU A 166 17.23 1.27 18.80
C LEU A 166 17.37 2.07 17.50
N ALA A 167 17.69 3.37 17.62
CA ALA A 167 17.79 4.29 16.48
C ALA A 167 18.77 3.81 15.40
N MET A 168 19.88 3.18 15.80
CA MET A 168 20.87 2.63 14.85
C MET A 168 20.31 1.56 13.89
N ASN A 169 19.14 0.99 14.17
CA ASN A 169 18.48 0.01 13.29
C ASN A 169 17.51 0.65 12.29
N ARG A 170 17.33 1.98 12.34
CA ARG A 170 16.58 2.83 11.39
C ARG A 170 15.11 2.53 11.19
N LEU A 171 14.52 1.51 11.83
CA LEU A 171 13.08 1.23 11.71
C LEU A 171 12.20 2.40 12.18
N GLY A 172 12.67 3.17 13.17
CA GLY A 172 12.02 4.42 13.59
C GLY A 172 12.10 5.52 12.53
N ASP A 173 13.28 5.70 11.93
CA ASP A 173 13.50 6.71 10.89
C ASP A 173 12.68 6.39 9.62
N LEU A 174 12.67 5.13 9.18
CA LEU A 174 11.87 4.68 8.05
C LEU A 174 10.37 4.93 8.25
N ARG A 175 9.89 4.79 9.49
CA ARG A 175 8.50 5.13 9.84
C ARG A 175 8.29 6.64 9.71
N ASN A 176 9.17 7.45 10.29
CA ASN A 176 9.10 8.91 10.21
C ASN A 176 9.16 9.41 8.76
N ASP A 177 9.96 8.77 7.91
CA ASP A 177 10.08 9.09 6.49
C ASP A 177 8.80 8.72 5.71
N ASN A 178 8.06 7.70 6.14
CA ASN A 178 6.82 7.29 5.50
C ASN A 178 5.59 8.09 5.97
N ASP A 179 5.51 8.50 7.23
CA ASP A 179 4.31 9.15 7.78
C ASP A 179 3.81 10.35 6.96
N PRO A 180 4.67 11.25 6.44
CA PRO A 180 4.23 12.32 5.55
C PRO A 180 3.51 11.80 4.30
N ASN A 181 3.90 10.64 3.73
CA ASN A 181 3.32 10.09 2.50
C ASN A 181 1.81 9.87 2.61
N CYS A 182 1.25 9.81 3.82
CA CYS A 182 -0.19 9.70 4.03
C CYS A 182 -0.95 11.04 3.87
N THR A 183 -0.23 12.17 3.78
CA THR A 183 -0.78 13.52 3.91
C THR A 183 -0.46 14.45 2.72
N TYR A 184 0.82 14.64 2.35
CA TYR A 184 1.16 15.57 1.25
C TYR A 184 0.77 14.99 -0.12
N GLU A 185 0.64 15.84 -1.14
CA GLU A 185 0.04 15.48 -2.45
C GLU A 185 -1.41 14.96 -2.37
N GLY A 186 -2.12 15.37 -1.30
CA GLY A 186 -3.53 15.12 -1.03
C GLY A 186 -3.75 14.13 0.12
N ASP A 187 -4.58 14.48 1.11
CA ASP A 187 -4.93 13.57 2.20
C ASP A 187 -5.46 12.23 1.66
N ASN A 188 -5.01 11.13 2.24
CA ASN A 188 -5.36 9.80 1.75
C ASN A 188 -6.87 9.52 1.73
N ASN A 189 -7.64 10.00 2.72
CA ASN A 189 -9.09 9.76 2.74
C ASN A 189 -9.83 10.67 1.75
N VAL A 190 -9.37 11.90 1.56
CA VAL A 190 -9.94 12.84 0.57
C VAL A 190 -9.66 12.38 -0.86
N LEU A 191 -8.48 11.85 -1.15
CA LEU A 191 -8.12 11.38 -2.50
C LEU A 191 -9.03 10.25 -3.00
N LEU A 192 -9.40 9.32 -2.12
CA LEU A 192 -10.27 8.19 -2.47
C LEU A 192 -11.62 8.64 -3.08
N GLN A 193 -12.09 9.84 -2.72
CA GLN A 193 -13.31 10.41 -3.28
C GLN A 193 -13.21 10.58 -4.80
N GLN A 194 -12.04 10.96 -5.33
CA GLN A 194 -11.81 11.14 -6.76
C GLN A 194 -11.97 9.82 -7.51
N THR A 195 -11.40 8.74 -6.96
CA THR A 195 -11.52 7.39 -7.53
C THR A 195 -12.96 6.89 -7.47
N SER A 196 -13.65 7.06 -6.35
CA SER A 196 -15.05 6.63 -6.27
C SER A 196 -15.98 7.42 -7.20
N ASN A 197 -15.72 8.72 -7.39
CA ASN A 197 -16.48 9.55 -8.33
C ASN A 197 -16.28 9.09 -9.77
N TYR A 198 -15.05 8.73 -10.14
CA TYR A 198 -14.74 8.12 -11.43
C TYR A 198 -15.56 6.84 -11.65
N LEU A 199 -15.51 5.90 -10.70
CA LEU A 199 -16.24 4.63 -10.78
C LEU A 199 -17.77 4.83 -10.86
N LEU A 200 -18.33 5.71 -10.03
CA LEU A 200 -19.76 6.02 -10.05
C LEU A 200 -20.19 6.68 -11.36
N SER A 201 -19.34 7.50 -11.98
CA SER A 201 -19.66 8.13 -13.26
C SER A 201 -19.77 7.11 -14.40
N LEU A 202 -18.86 6.12 -14.42
CA LEU A 202 -18.90 5.00 -15.36
C LEU A 202 -20.14 4.14 -15.15
N PHE A 203 -20.43 3.82 -13.88
CA PHE A 203 -21.61 3.05 -13.52
C PHE A 203 -22.90 3.75 -13.93
N HIS A 204 -23.01 5.05 -13.66
CA HIS A 204 -24.18 5.85 -14.05
C HIS A 204 -24.38 5.86 -15.57
N ALA A 205 -23.32 6.08 -16.34
CA ALA A 205 -23.37 6.05 -17.81
C ALA A 205 -23.83 4.70 -18.35
N LYS A 206 -23.38 3.59 -17.75
CA LYS A 206 -23.84 2.23 -18.10
C LYS A 206 -25.28 1.98 -17.69
N HIS A 207 -25.63 2.25 -16.44
CA HIS A 207 -26.92 1.90 -15.85
C HIS A 207 -28.08 2.67 -16.49
N TYR A 208 -27.91 3.96 -16.78
CA TYR A 208 -28.96 4.80 -17.35
C TYR A 208 -28.80 5.04 -18.85
N GLY A 209 -27.57 5.03 -19.37
CA GLY A 209 -27.28 5.33 -20.77
C GLY A 209 -26.99 4.10 -21.64
N GLY A 210 -26.89 2.89 -21.07
CA GLY A 210 -26.55 1.67 -21.80
C GLY A 210 -25.12 1.67 -22.37
N VAL A 211 -24.27 2.59 -21.92
CA VAL A 211 -22.90 2.75 -22.42
C VAL A 211 -22.03 1.59 -21.95
N GLN A 212 -21.21 1.05 -22.85
CA GLN A 212 -20.18 0.08 -22.49
C GLN A 212 -19.07 0.75 -21.68
N ILE A 213 -18.66 0.13 -20.57
CA ILE A 213 -17.54 0.62 -19.77
C ILE A 213 -16.26 0.07 -20.38
N GLU A 214 -15.43 0.93 -20.93
CA GLU A 214 -14.11 0.56 -21.45
C GLU A 214 -13.12 1.62 -21.01
N SER A 215 -11.94 1.19 -20.56
CA SER A 215 -10.85 2.11 -20.21
C SER A 215 -9.54 1.72 -20.89
N PRO A 216 -8.66 2.70 -21.23
CA PRO A 216 -7.40 2.44 -21.91
C PRO A 216 -6.47 1.43 -21.21
N LEU A 217 -6.54 1.33 -19.89
CA LEU A 217 -5.73 0.39 -19.09
C LEU A 217 -6.53 -0.82 -18.59
N HIS A 218 -7.76 -1.01 -19.11
CA HIS A 218 -8.66 -2.14 -18.82
C HIS A 218 -8.93 -2.35 -17.32
N SER A 219 -8.82 -1.30 -16.51
CA SER A 219 -8.92 -1.38 -15.04
C SER A 219 -10.36 -1.58 -14.54
N VAL A 220 -11.34 -1.28 -15.39
CA VAL A 220 -12.78 -1.24 -15.04
C VAL A 220 -13.66 -2.06 -15.97
N ASP A 221 -13.10 -2.71 -16.99
CA ASP A 221 -13.86 -3.42 -18.04
C ASP A 221 -14.78 -4.51 -17.47
N PHE A 222 -14.34 -5.18 -16.39
CA PHE A 222 -15.13 -6.22 -15.71
C PHE A 222 -16.46 -5.69 -15.16
N LEU A 223 -16.60 -4.38 -14.94
CA LEU A 223 -17.86 -3.75 -14.53
C LEU A 223 -18.95 -3.89 -15.60
N ASN A 224 -18.60 -4.25 -16.84
CA ASN A 224 -19.62 -4.56 -17.83
C ASN A 224 -20.50 -5.74 -17.44
N ASP A 225 -19.93 -6.71 -16.73
CA ASP A 225 -20.57 -7.94 -16.31
C ASP A 225 -21.10 -7.88 -14.87
N PHE A 226 -21.28 -6.69 -14.30
CA PHE A 226 -21.58 -6.54 -12.87
C PHE A 226 -22.79 -7.36 -12.40
N HIS A 227 -23.86 -7.50 -13.20
CA HIS A 227 -25.00 -8.35 -12.87
C HIS A 227 -24.62 -9.84 -12.76
N LYS A 228 -23.84 -10.35 -13.71
CA LYS A 228 -23.34 -11.74 -13.71
C LYS A 228 -22.41 -11.97 -12.54
N ILE A 229 -21.49 -11.03 -12.31
CA ILE A 229 -20.54 -11.07 -11.21
C ILE A 229 -21.29 -11.11 -9.88
N LEU A 230 -22.25 -10.21 -9.63
CA LEU A 230 -23.03 -10.18 -8.39
C LEU A 230 -23.85 -11.44 -8.14
N GLY A 231 -24.25 -12.15 -9.19
CA GLY A 231 -24.92 -13.45 -9.12
C GLY A 231 -24.01 -14.61 -8.68
N SER A 232 -22.69 -14.43 -8.72
CA SER A 232 -21.73 -15.45 -8.29
C SER A 232 -21.59 -15.53 -6.76
N LYS A 233 -21.03 -16.65 -6.29
CA LYS A 233 -20.73 -16.93 -4.89
C LYS A 233 -19.28 -17.39 -4.77
N PHE A 234 -18.77 -17.46 -3.55
CA PHE A 234 -17.46 -18.04 -3.31
C PHE A 234 -17.45 -19.53 -3.69
N ILE A 235 -16.54 -19.90 -4.59
CA ILE A 235 -16.54 -21.21 -5.25
C ILE A 235 -15.58 -22.22 -4.60
N ALA A 236 -14.57 -21.76 -3.86
CA ALA A 236 -13.54 -22.66 -3.33
C ALA A 236 -14.11 -23.52 -2.20
N THR A 237 -13.91 -24.82 -2.32
CA THR A 237 -14.36 -25.84 -1.36
C THR A 237 -13.19 -26.45 -0.58
N ALA A 238 -12.00 -26.43 -1.20
CA ALA A 238 -10.74 -26.89 -0.64
C ALA A 238 -9.73 -25.74 -0.46
N MET A 239 -8.69 -25.98 0.34
CA MET A 239 -7.67 -24.98 0.64
C MET A 239 -6.78 -24.72 -0.57
N GLU A 240 -6.46 -25.75 -1.35
CA GLU A 240 -5.64 -25.69 -2.55
C GLU A 240 -6.30 -24.80 -3.61
N GLU A 241 -7.62 -24.93 -3.79
CA GLU A 241 -8.41 -24.06 -4.66
C GLU A 241 -8.39 -22.61 -4.15
N CYS A 242 -8.53 -22.41 -2.83
CA CYS A 242 -8.52 -21.08 -2.22
C CYS A 242 -7.15 -20.38 -2.40
N MET A 243 -6.06 -21.14 -2.51
CA MET A 243 -4.71 -20.61 -2.76
C MET A 243 -4.45 -20.31 -4.24
N ASP A 244 -5.42 -20.52 -5.14
CA ASP A 244 -5.35 -19.94 -6.48
C ASP A 244 -5.69 -18.44 -6.41
N SER A 245 -4.73 -17.61 -6.83
CA SER A 245 -4.92 -16.15 -6.94
C SER A 245 -6.13 -15.75 -7.78
N ALA A 246 -6.57 -16.57 -8.75
CA ALA A 246 -7.78 -16.32 -9.54
C ALA A 246 -9.05 -16.27 -8.66
N VAL A 247 -9.10 -17.04 -7.58
CA VAL A 247 -10.22 -17.01 -6.62
C VAL A 247 -10.29 -15.67 -5.91
N SER A 248 -9.13 -15.14 -5.47
CA SER A 248 -9.06 -13.83 -4.82
C SER A 248 -9.39 -12.70 -5.80
N VAL A 249 -8.91 -12.78 -7.05
CA VAL A 249 -9.27 -11.82 -8.11
C VAL A 249 -10.78 -11.81 -8.36
N GLY A 250 -11.41 -12.99 -8.48
CA GLY A 250 -12.86 -13.11 -8.65
C GLY A 250 -13.66 -12.54 -7.46
N ALA A 251 -13.22 -12.82 -6.24
CA ALA A 251 -13.83 -12.27 -5.02
C ALA A 251 -13.72 -10.74 -4.97
N TYR A 252 -12.59 -10.18 -5.39
CA TYR A 252 -12.42 -8.73 -5.48
C TYR A 252 -13.28 -8.09 -6.57
N LYS A 253 -13.42 -8.71 -7.75
CA LYS A 253 -14.36 -8.25 -8.79
C LYS A 253 -15.78 -8.18 -8.23
N TRP A 254 -16.20 -9.23 -7.51
CA TRP A 254 -17.49 -9.24 -6.81
C TRP A 254 -17.60 -8.11 -5.78
N LEU A 255 -16.59 -7.93 -4.93
CA LEU A 255 -16.57 -6.92 -3.88
C LEU A 255 -16.68 -5.50 -4.45
N VAL A 256 -15.95 -5.22 -5.53
CA VAL A 256 -16.00 -3.91 -6.21
C VAL A 256 -17.39 -3.68 -6.81
N CYS A 257 -17.97 -4.66 -7.50
CA CYS A 257 -19.34 -4.53 -8.02
C CYS A 257 -20.37 -4.32 -6.91
N PHE A 258 -20.24 -5.04 -5.79
CA PHE A 258 -21.15 -4.91 -4.64
C PHE A 258 -21.07 -3.52 -4.03
N LEU A 259 -19.86 -3.06 -3.71
CA LEU A 259 -19.65 -1.72 -3.17
C LEU A 259 -20.02 -0.62 -4.14
N LEU A 260 -19.90 -0.83 -5.45
CA LEU A 260 -20.31 0.13 -6.48
C LEU A 260 -21.82 0.34 -6.47
N VAL A 261 -22.59 -0.75 -6.48
CA VAL A 261 -24.06 -0.71 -6.42
C VAL A 261 -24.52 -0.10 -5.09
N GLU A 262 -23.93 -0.51 -3.97
CA GLU A 262 -24.29 0.04 -2.65
C GLU A 262 -23.95 1.52 -2.52
N SER A 263 -22.81 1.95 -3.06
CA SER A 263 -22.42 3.38 -3.08
C SER A 263 -23.35 4.20 -3.96
N HIS A 264 -23.73 3.68 -5.13
CA HIS A 264 -24.70 4.34 -5.99
C HIS A 264 -26.07 4.46 -5.30
N ARG A 265 -26.56 3.36 -4.71
CA ARG A 265 -27.82 3.34 -3.95
C ARG A 265 -27.80 4.37 -2.81
N ARG A 266 -26.70 4.45 -2.06
CA ARG A 266 -26.55 5.43 -0.98
C ARG A 266 -26.60 6.87 -1.51
N LEU A 267 -25.92 7.16 -2.62
CA LEU A 267 -25.93 8.47 -3.25
C LEU A 267 -27.34 8.87 -3.69
N GLU A 268 -28.06 7.98 -4.35
CA GLU A 268 -29.44 8.22 -4.77
C GLU A 268 -30.38 8.43 -3.58
N GLN A 269 -30.17 7.72 -2.47
CA GLN A 269 -30.92 7.98 -1.23
C GLN A 269 -30.68 9.38 -0.65
N GLN A 270 -29.44 9.87 -0.68
CA GLN A 270 -29.15 11.24 -0.22
C GLN A 270 -29.80 12.29 -1.14
N ARG A 271 -29.79 12.07 -2.45
CA ARG A 271 -30.49 12.93 -3.41
C ARG A 271 -32.00 12.91 -3.21
N ALA A 272 -32.58 11.74 -2.95
CA ALA A 272 -34.02 11.58 -2.75
C ALA A 272 -34.55 12.31 -1.51
N ILE A 273 -33.72 12.51 -0.47
CA ILE A 273 -34.08 13.33 0.71
C ILE A 273 -33.84 14.83 0.51
N GLY A 274 -33.52 15.27 -0.72
CA GLY A 274 -33.40 16.68 -1.08
C GLY A 274 -32.04 17.32 -0.83
N MET A 275 -30.99 16.55 -0.53
CA MET A 275 -29.63 17.09 -0.44
C MET A 275 -29.13 17.51 -1.82
N ASP A 276 -28.37 18.59 -1.88
CA ASP A 276 -27.65 18.97 -3.09
C ASP A 276 -26.51 17.98 -3.42
N ASP A 277 -25.94 18.06 -4.63
CA ASP A 277 -24.96 17.09 -5.10
C ASP A 277 -23.68 17.06 -4.24
N PHE A 278 -23.28 18.19 -3.67
CA PHE A 278 -22.10 18.24 -2.81
C PHE A 278 -22.35 17.47 -1.51
N ASP A 279 -23.44 17.81 -0.82
CA ASP A 279 -23.81 17.16 0.45
C ASP A 279 -24.12 15.67 0.26
N ALA A 280 -24.82 15.32 -0.83
CA ALA A 280 -25.14 13.93 -1.14
C ALA A 280 -23.88 13.08 -1.36
N ARG A 281 -22.87 13.61 -2.08
CA ARG A 281 -21.58 12.94 -2.27
C ARG A 281 -20.78 12.84 -0.99
N ASN A 282 -20.75 13.91 -0.19
CA ASN A 282 -20.04 13.93 1.09
C ASN A 282 -20.63 12.88 2.06
N ASN A 283 -21.96 12.84 2.18
CA ASN A 283 -22.69 11.94 3.08
C ASN A 283 -22.78 10.48 2.58
N SER A 284 -22.16 10.21 1.42
CA SER A 284 -22.01 8.87 0.83
C SER A 284 -20.57 8.35 0.89
N GLN A 285 -19.65 9.02 1.60
CA GLN A 285 -18.25 8.59 1.64
C GLN A 285 -17.97 7.42 2.59
N VAL A 286 -18.30 7.59 3.87
CA VAL A 286 -17.93 6.63 4.92
C VAL A 286 -18.71 5.33 4.74
N TYR A 287 -18.00 4.19 4.76
CA TYR A 287 -18.50 2.83 4.49
C TYR A 287 -18.93 2.50 3.05
N TYR A 288 -19.15 3.50 2.19
CA TYR A 288 -19.57 3.32 0.80
C TYR A 288 -18.46 3.72 -0.18
N CYS A 289 -18.47 4.96 -0.70
CA CYS A 289 -17.55 5.41 -1.75
C CYS A 289 -16.06 5.24 -1.38
N ARG A 290 -15.71 5.50 -0.11
CA ARG A 290 -14.34 5.28 0.39
C ARG A 290 -13.94 3.80 0.31
N SER A 291 -14.83 2.90 0.74
CA SER A 291 -14.60 1.45 0.71
C SER A 291 -14.49 0.94 -0.72
N LEU A 292 -15.34 1.44 -1.62
CA LEU A 292 -15.31 1.15 -3.05
C LEU A 292 -13.96 1.49 -3.67
N ALA A 293 -13.43 2.69 -3.41
CA ALA A 293 -12.15 3.13 -3.95
C ALA A 293 -10.97 2.26 -3.47
N ILE A 294 -10.99 1.81 -2.20
CA ILE A 294 -9.97 0.90 -1.65
C ILE A 294 -10.08 -0.49 -2.29
N ALA A 295 -11.28 -1.07 -2.33
CA ALA A 295 -11.49 -2.38 -2.92
C ALA A 295 -11.10 -2.40 -4.41
N TYR A 296 -11.38 -1.32 -5.14
CA TYR A 296 -10.98 -1.16 -6.54
C TYR A 296 -9.47 -1.19 -6.72
N ILE A 297 -8.71 -0.43 -5.92
CA ILE A 297 -7.27 -0.38 -6.13
C ILE A 297 -6.55 -1.64 -5.65
N GLU A 298 -7.05 -2.27 -4.59
CA GLU A 298 -6.55 -3.59 -4.16
C GLU A 298 -6.83 -4.65 -5.23
N HIS A 299 -8.04 -4.66 -5.81
CA HIS A 299 -8.38 -5.50 -6.95
C HIS A 299 -7.40 -5.28 -8.11
N TYR A 300 -7.17 -4.03 -8.52
CA TYR A 300 -6.35 -3.74 -9.70
C TYR A 300 -4.87 -4.07 -9.46
N CYS A 301 -4.37 -3.85 -8.25
CA CYS A 301 -3.04 -4.29 -7.82
C CYS A 301 -2.91 -5.82 -7.90
N LEU A 302 -3.88 -6.55 -7.32
CA LEU A 302 -3.91 -8.01 -7.35
C LEU A 302 -4.03 -8.55 -8.77
N GLN A 303 -4.90 -7.97 -9.61
CA GLN A 303 -5.12 -8.40 -10.98
C GLN A 303 -3.82 -8.30 -11.79
N ARG A 304 -3.11 -7.17 -11.74
CA ARG A 304 -1.81 -7.02 -12.43
C ARG A 304 -0.78 -8.02 -11.94
N PHE A 305 -0.77 -8.32 -10.64
CA PHE A 305 0.16 -9.32 -10.10
C PHE A 305 -0.22 -10.75 -10.52
N HIS A 306 -1.51 -11.06 -10.57
CA HIS A 306 -2.02 -12.33 -11.10
C HIS A 306 -1.59 -12.52 -12.55
N GLU A 307 -1.84 -11.52 -13.40
CA GLU A 307 -1.43 -11.49 -14.80
C GLU A 307 0.06 -11.78 -14.95
N LEU A 308 0.94 -11.08 -14.22
CA LEU A 308 2.39 -11.35 -14.20
C LEU A 308 2.70 -12.81 -13.81
N SER A 309 2.07 -13.33 -12.76
CA SER A 309 2.36 -14.68 -12.26
C SER A 309 1.94 -15.79 -13.22
N THR A 310 0.94 -15.51 -14.07
CA THR A 310 0.40 -16.45 -15.07
C THR A 310 0.94 -16.23 -16.48
N ASP A 311 1.66 -15.14 -16.71
CA ASP A 311 2.20 -14.77 -18.01
C ASP A 311 3.16 -15.87 -18.54
N PRO A 312 2.93 -16.41 -19.76
CA PRO A 312 3.86 -17.32 -20.41
C PRO A 312 5.29 -16.77 -20.55
N GLU A 313 5.46 -15.45 -20.64
CA GLU A 313 6.76 -14.78 -20.74
C GLU A 313 7.48 -14.69 -19.38
N THR A 314 6.76 -14.84 -18.26
CA THR A 314 7.40 -14.92 -16.95
C THR A 314 8.26 -16.19 -16.87
N PRO A 315 9.54 -16.09 -16.47
CA PRO A 315 10.44 -17.24 -16.41
C PRO A 315 9.84 -18.39 -15.59
N ALA A 316 9.79 -19.59 -16.17
CA ALA A 316 9.10 -20.75 -15.58
C ALA A 316 9.60 -21.08 -14.16
N GLY A 317 10.90 -20.89 -13.88
CA GLY A 317 11.47 -21.12 -12.54
C GLY A 317 11.01 -20.13 -11.47
N LEU A 318 10.51 -18.94 -11.86
CA LEU A 318 10.04 -17.91 -10.92
C LEU A 318 8.52 -17.97 -10.68
N ARG A 319 7.75 -18.56 -11.60
CA ARG A 319 6.28 -18.62 -11.47
C ARG A 319 5.83 -19.25 -10.15
N PRO A 320 6.39 -20.38 -9.66
CA PRO A 320 5.90 -21.00 -8.43
C PRO A 320 5.95 -20.07 -7.20
N VAL A 321 7.05 -19.32 -7.03
CA VAL A 321 7.18 -18.38 -5.89
C VAL A 321 6.33 -17.13 -6.10
N LEU A 322 6.23 -16.62 -7.34
CA LEU A 322 5.37 -15.48 -7.67
C LEU A 322 3.88 -15.80 -7.48
N SER A 323 3.44 -16.99 -7.85
CA SER A 323 2.05 -17.44 -7.64
C SER A 323 1.72 -17.55 -6.15
N LYS A 324 2.63 -18.08 -5.33
CA LYS A 324 2.45 -18.12 -3.86
C LYS A 324 2.37 -16.73 -3.24
N LEU A 325 3.26 -15.81 -3.66
CA LEU A 325 3.22 -14.41 -3.20
C LEU A 325 1.92 -13.71 -3.64
N CYS A 326 1.46 -13.95 -4.88
CA CYS A 326 0.22 -13.39 -5.40
C CYS A 326 -0.99 -13.90 -4.63
N ALA A 327 -1.07 -15.22 -4.42
CA ALA A 327 -2.12 -15.84 -3.62
C ALA A 327 -2.13 -15.32 -2.18
N LEU A 328 -0.96 -15.18 -1.54
CA LEU A 328 -0.87 -14.70 -0.16
C LEU A 328 -1.30 -13.24 -0.06
N TYR A 329 -0.84 -12.39 -0.98
CA TYR A 329 -1.29 -11.00 -1.04
C TYR A 329 -2.81 -10.92 -1.20
N GLY A 330 -3.37 -11.66 -2.15
CA GLY A 330 -4.82 -11.67 -2.42
C GLY A 330 -5.65 -12.13 -1.24
N LEU A 331 -5.31 -13.26 -0.60
CA LEU A 331 -6.05 -13.77 0.55
C LEU A 331 -5.89 -12.85 1.77
N TRP A 332 -4.67 -12.37 2.04
CA TRP A 332 -4.41 -11.48 3.17
C TRP A 332 -5.14 -10.15 3.04
N SER A 333 -5.09 -9.51 1.86
CA SER A 333 -5.80 -8.24 1.64
C SER A 333 -7.32 -8.43 1.69
N LEU A 334 -7.83 -9.50 1.05
CA LEU A 334 -9.26 -9.83 1.05
C LEU A 334 -9.80 -10.12 2.46
N SER A 335 -8.96 -10.67 3.35
CA SER A 335 -9.36 -10.98 4.73
C SER A 335 -9.88 -9.75 5.49
N SER A 336 -9.40 -8.55 5.15
CA SER A 336 -9.87 -7.28 5.74
C SER A 336 -11.29 -6.89 5.31
N HIS A 337 -11.82 -7.53 4.27
CA HIS A 337 -13.14 -7.24 3.68
C HIS A 337 -14.17 -8.36 3.91
N MET A 338 -13.82 -9.40 4.69
CA MET A 338 -14.71 -10.54 4.89
C MET A 338 -16.09 -10.16 5.41
N ALA A 339 -16.18 -9.18 6.32
CA ALA A 339 -17.46 -8.68 6.82
C ALA A 339 -18.39 -8.20 5.69
N THR A 340 -17.85 -7.44 4.73
CA THR A 340 -18.58 -6.96 3.54
C THR A 340 -18.96 -8.11 2.60
N LEU A 341 -18.07 -9.09 2.42
CA LEU A 341 -18.35 -10.28 1.61
C LEU A 341 -19.50 -11.13 2.20
N TYR A 342 -19.60 -11.22 3.52
CA TYR A 342 -20.76 -11.84 4.19
C TYR A 342 -22.01 -10.97 4.08
N GLN A 343 -21.90 -9.65 4.23
CA GLN A 343 -23.05 -8.72 4.15
C GLN A 343 -23.79 -8.83 2.82
N GLY A 344 -23.09 -8.91 1.68
CA GLY A 344 -23.74 -9.13 0.38
C GLY A 344 -23.90 -10.60 0.00
N ASN A 345 -23.77 -11.52 0.95
CA ASN A 345 -23.95 -12.97 0.78
C ASN A 345 -23.02 -13.61 -0.26
N TYR A 346 -21.84 -13.05 -0.56
CA TYR A 346 -20.84 -13.75 -1.38
C TYR A 346 -20.24 -14.92 -0.61
N PHE A 347 -19.91 -14.65 0.66
CA PHE A 347 -19.56 -15.67 1.65
C PHE A 347 -20.81 -16.11 2.40
N SER A 348 -20.86 -17.39 2.76
CA SER A 348 -21.96 -17.98 3.54
C SER A 348 -21.43 -19.13 4.39
N GLY A 349 -21.90 -19.20 5.64
CA GLY A 349 -21.42 -20.18 6.62
C GLY A 349 -19.98 -19.91 7.08
N LYS A 350 -19.37 -20.89 7.75
CA LYS A 350 -18.03 -20.75 8.37
C LYS A 350 -16.88 -21.02 7.40
N LYS A 351 -17.12 -21.87 6.40
CA LYS A 351 -16.09 -22.48 5.54
C LYS A 351 -15.23 -21.46 4.78
N PRO A 352 -15.78 -20.39 4.15
CA PRO A 352 -14.94 -19.44 3.42
C PRO A 352 -13.88 -18.76 4.30
N ALA A 353 -14.26 -18.34 5.51
CA ALA A 353 -13.33 -17.71 6.44
C ALA A 353 -12.22 -18.68 6.90
N GLU A 354 -12.57 -19.94 7.19
CA GLU A 354 -11.60 -20.99 7.54
C GLU A 354 -10.61 -21.23 6.40
N LEU A 355 -11.09 -21.34 5.16
CA LEU A 355 -10.24 -21.57 3.98
C LEU A 355 -9.27 -20.41 3.75
N VAL A 356 -9.75 -19.16 3.84
CA VAL A 356 -8.89 -17.97 3.71
C VAL A 356 -7.82 -17.94 4.80
N GLN A 357 -8.20 -18.16 6.07
CA GLN A 357 -7.25 -18.16 7.19
C GLN A 357 -6.21 -19.29 7.07
N MET A 358 -6.64 -20.52 6.76
CA MET A 358 -5.74 -21.65 6.58
C MET A 358 -4.82 -21.47 5.36
N GLY A 359 -5.34 -20.92 4.27
CA GLY A 359 -4.56 -20.59 3.07
C GLY A 359 -3.46 -19.58 3.38
N ILE A 360 -3.77 -18.51 4.11
CA ILE A 360 -2.77 -17.51 4.55
C ILE A 360 -1.66 -18.18 5.37
N LEU A 361 -2.01 -18.99 6.37
CA LEU A 361 -1.02 -19.65 7.24
C LEU A 361 -0.15 -20.64 6.46
N THR A 362 -0.76 -21.40 5.54
CA THR A 362 -0.06 -22.36 4.69
C THR A 362 0.91 -21.65 3.75
N LEU A 363 0.48 -20.58 3.08
CA LEU A 363 1.34 -19.81 2.19
C LEU A 363 2.49 -19.12 2.94
N CYS A 364 2.23 -18.59 4.16
CA CYS A 364 3.28 -18.05 5.02
C CYS A 364 4.33 -19.12 5.33
N SER A 365 3.90 -20.32 5.73
CA SER A 365 4.81 -21.43 6.01
C SER A 365 5.61 -21.86 4.76
N GLN A 366 4.98 -21.91 3.59
CA GLN A 366 5.63 -22.30 2.34
C GLN A 366 6.64 -21.26 1.81
N LEU A 367 6.43 -19.98 2.11
CA LEU A 367 7.29 -18.87 1.68
C LEU A 367 8.40 -18.57 2.71
N LYS A 368 8.30 -19.11 3.92
CA LYS A 368 9.26 -18.86 5.01
C LYS A 368 10.69 -19.21 4.60
N ASP A 369 10.90 -20.38 3.97
CA ASP A 369 12.23 -20.83 3.56
C ASP A 369 12.87 -19.92 2.50
N ASP A 370 12.06 -19.29 1.65
CA ASP A 370 12.51 -18.35 0.63
C ASP A 370 12.59 -16.90 1.14
N ALA A 371 12.08 -16.59 2.33
CA ALA A 371 11.82 -15.21 2.79
C ALA A 371 13.08 -14.34 2.80
N VAL A 372 14.24 -14.90 3.21
CA VAL A 372 15.52 -14.18 3.21
C VAL A 372 15.97 -13.90 1.78
N SER A 373 15.95 -14.91 0.91
CA SER A 373 16.30 -14.74 -0.50
C SER A 373 15.38 -13.74 -1.22
N LEU A 374 14.10 -13.73 -0.88
CA LEU A 374 13.12 -12.78 -1.43
C LEU A 374 13.42 -11.34 -1.03
N VAL A 375 13.75 -11.06 0.24
CA VAL A 375 14.17 -9.69 0.61
C VAL A 375 15.51 -9.31 -0.01
N ASP A 376 16.40 -10.27 -0.24
CA ASP A 376 17.69 -10.04 -0.88
C ASP A 376 17.56 -9.60 -2.35
N VAL A 377 16.49 -9.99 -3.06
CA VAL A 377 16.21 -9.56 -4.45
C VAL A 377 16.17 -8.02 -4.59
N PHE A 378 15.72 -7.31 -3.56
CA PHE A 378 15.62 -5.85 -3.57
C PHE A 378 16.44 -5.19 -2.44
N ALA A 379 17.32 -5.92 -1.78
CA ALA A 379 18.18 -5.37 -0.75
C ALA A 379 19.24 -4.45 -1.37
N PRO A 380 19.36 -3.19 -0.92
CA PRO A 380 20.51 -2.38 -1.29
C PRO A 380 21.74 -2.85 -0.49
N SER A 381 22.90 -2.24 -0.75
CA SER A 381 24.10 -2.51 0.05
C SER A 381 23.86 -2.19 1.53
N ASP A 382 24.60 -2.86 2.43
CA ASP A 382 24.53 -2.63 3.88
C ASP A 382 24.78 -1.15 4.24
N PHE A 383 25.55 -0.41 3.43
CA PHE A 383 25.77 1.02 3.59
C PHE A 383 24.47 1.83 3.44
N ILE A 384 23.64 1.50 2.45
CA ILE A 384 22.35 2.17 2.21
C ILE A 384 21.30 1.69 3.22
N LEU A 385 21.30 0.39 3.52
CA LEU A 385 20.39 -0.20 4.52
C LEU A 385 20.66 0.40 5.91
N ASN A 386 21.94 0.59 6.24
CA ASN A 386 22.43 1.24 7.46
C ASN A 386 21.72 0.74 8.74
N SER A 387 21.65 -0.58 8.89
CA SER A 387 21.01 -1.23 10.03
C SER A 387 21.82 -2.47 10.42
N PRO A 388 22.48 -2.50 11.59
CA PRO A 388 23.37 -3.60 11.96
C PRO A 388 22.63 -4.93 12.11
N ILE A 389 21.36 -4.91 12.50
CA ILE A 389 20.54 -6.13 12.62
C ILE A 389 19.99 -6.64 11.28
N GLY A 390 20.09 -5.84 10.22
CA GLY A 390 19.64 -6.19 8.87
C GLY A 390 20.77 -6.53 7.90
N ARG A 391 22.02 -6.62 8.36
CA ARG A 391 23.17 -6.86 7.49
C ARG A 391 23.13 -8.25 6.82
N ALA A 392 23.65 -8.30 5.61
CA ALA A 392 23.61 -9.51 4.78
C ALA A 392 24.43 -10.69 5.34
N ASP A 393 25.44 -10.43 6.17
CA ASP A 393 26.30 -11.48 6.75
C ASP A 393 25.65 -12.27 7.91
N GLY A 394 24.49 -11.82 8.38
CA GLY A 394 23.76 -12.45 9.49
C GLY A 394 24.49 -12.41 10.84
N GLN A 395 25.59 -11.67 11.00
CA GLN A 395 26.38 -11.60 12.24
C GLN A 395 25.76 -10.65 13.26
N LEU A 396 24.49 -10.89 13.60
CA LEU A 396 23.59 -10.00 14.35
C LEU A 396 24.26 -9.27 15.53
N TYR A 397 24.76 -10.00 16.52
CA TYR A 397 25.30 -9.39 17.74
C TYR A 397 26.64 -8.71 17.52
N LYS A 398 27.48 -9.25 16.63
CA LYS A 398 28.78 -8.64 16.30
C LYS A 398 28.60 -7.30 15.60
N ASN A 399 27.67 -7.23 14.65
CA ASN A 399 27.31 -6.00 13.96
C ASN A 399 26.75 -4.97 14.93
N LEU A 400 25.81 -5.38 15.79
CA LEU A 400 25.24 -4.51 16.81
C LEU A 400 26.32 -3.93 17.73
N TRP A 401 27.18 -4.79 18.28
CA TRP A 401 28.27 -4.39 19.16
C TRP A 401 29.26 -3.45 18.47
N SER A 402 29.67 -3.80 17.24
CA SER A 402 30.58 -2.97 16.44
C SER A 402 30.01 -1.58 16.20
N THR A 403 28.74 -1.47 15.83
CA THR A 403 28.08 -0.17 15.62
C THR A 403 28.01 0.65 16.91
N VAL A 404 27.69 0.02 18.05
CA VAL A 404 27.70 0.71 19.34
C VAL A 404 29.11 1.21 19.70
N MET A 405 30.14 0.40 19.54
CA MET A 405 31.53 0.78 19.86
C MET A 405 32.10 1.87 18.96
N GLN A 406 31.55 2.05 17.75
CA GLN A 406 31.92 3.15 16.84
C GLN A 406 31.20 4.46 17.17
N GLY A 407 30.24 4.44 18.10
CA GLY A 407 29.55 5.64 18.54
C GLY A 407 30.47 6.63 19.26
N SER A 408 30.20 7.93 19.08
CA SER A 408 30.97 8.99 19.72
C SER A 408 30.85 8.92 21.25
N LYS A 409 32.00 8.95 21.94
CA LYS A 409 32.09 9.02 23.41
C LYS A 409 31.41 7.86 24.16
N VAL A 410 31.23 6.71 23.52
CA VAL A 410 30.48 5.58 24.11
C VAL A 410 31.14 4.98 25.36
N LEU A 411 32.48 5.03 25.43
CA LEU A 411 33.25 4.59 26.60
C LEU A 411 33.62 5.75 27.56
N GLU A 412 33.22 6.97 27.23
CA GLU A 412 33.52 8.15 28.04
C GLU A 412 32.37 8.46 29.00
N ARG A 413 32.69 9.13 30.11
CA ARG A 413 31.66 9.68 30.98
C ARG A 413 30.95 10.83 30.28
N PRO A 414 29.63 11.00 30.46
CA PRO A 414 28.94 12.16 29.93
C PRO A 414 29.55 13.44 30.53
N SER A 415 29.55 14.53 29.74
CA SER A 415 30.17 15.80 30.16
C SER A 415 29.58 16.34 31.47
N TRP A 416 28.30 16.08 31.72
CA TRP A 416 27.55 16.47 32.92
C TRP A 416 27.70 15.49 34.10
N TRP A 417 28.48 14.41 33.99
CA TRP A 417 28.64 13.39 35.04
C TRP A 417 29.04 14.00 36.41
N LYS A 418 29.93 15.00 36.39
CA LYS A 418 30.41 15.65 37.61
C LYS A 418 29.31 16.41 38.36
N GLU A 419 28.37 17.01 37.64
CA GLU A 419 27.26 17.77 38.24
C GLU A 419 26.38 16.86 39.10
N PHE A 420 26.12 15.63 38.64
CA PHE A 420 25.33 14.64 39.37
C PHE A 420 26.07 14.01 40.57
N CYS A 421 27.39 13.88 40.47
CA CYS A 421 28.22 13.30 41.54
C CYS A 421 28.51 14.30 42.66
N SER A 422 28.74 15.57 42.33
CA SER A 422 29.11 16.62 43.29
C SER A 422 27.88 17.20 44.00
N ASN A 423 26.73 17.30 43.32
CA ASN A 423 25.49 17.86 43.88
C ASN A 423 24.44 16.75 44.06
N LYS A 424 24.72 15.74 44.89
CA LYS A 424 23.73 14.70 45.19
C LYS A 424 22.48 15.33 45.80
N ALA A 425 21.32 15.08 45.19
CA ALA A 425 20.04 15.46 45.76
C ALA A 425 19.88 14.80 47.14
N VAL A 426 19.59 15.61 48.17
CA VAL A 426 19.25 15.07 49.50
C VAL A 426 17.84 14.48 49.39
N VAL A 427 17.72 13.17 49.58
CA VAL A 427 16.43 12.47 49.59
C VAL A 427 15.51 13.14 50.61
N GLY A 428 14.39 13.71 50.16
CA GLY A 428 13.43 14.46 50.98
C GLY A 428 13.51 16.00 50.89
N SER A 429 14.41 16.58 50.10
CA SER A 429 14.46 18.03 49.88
C SER A 429 13.46 18.48 48.80
N LEU A 430 12.51 19.34 49.16
CA LEU A 430 11.57 19.99 48.22
C LEU A 430 12.15 21.19 47.46
N ARG A 431 13.38 21.63 47.78
CA ARG A 431 14.03 22.72 47.05
C ARG A 431 15.00 22.16 46.01
N PRO A 432 14.81 22.45 44.70
CA PRO A 432 15.82 22.13 43.70
C PRO A 432 17.06 22.97 44.02
N LYS A 433 18.16 22.31 44.35
CA LYS A 433 19.48 22.95 44.40
C LYS A 433 20.06 22.87 42.99
N LEU A 434 19.71 23.86 42.17
CA LEU A 434 20.49 24.20 40.98
C LEU A 434 21.40 25.36 41.32
#